data_AF-A0A255H429-F1
#
_entry.id   AF-A0A255H429-F1
#
_cell.length_a   1.000
_cell.length_b   1.000
_cell.length_c   1.000
_cell.angle_alpha   90.00
_cell.angle_beta   90.00
_cell.angle_gamma   90.00
#
_symmetry.space_group_name_H-M   'P 1'
#
loop_
_entity.id
_entity.type
_entity.pdbx_description
1 polymer ?
#
loop_
_entity_poly.entity_id
_entity_poly.type
_entity_poly.pdbx_seq_one_letter_code
_entity_poly.pdbx_strand_id
1 'polypeptide(L)' 'MTAMVDIARSVRWYVHSIMGDNAYEKFVRHQRVHHPDAPVPTEREFWRQKHEDAERNPKTRCC' A
#
# COMPACT_ATOMS: atom_id res chain seq x y z
N MET A 1 -27.28 -8.06 10.92
CA MET A 1 -26.13 -8.44 10.06
C MET A 1 -25.45 -7.25 9.39
N THR A 2 -26.10 -6.10 9.20
CA THR A 2 -25.55 -4.90 8.53
C THR A 2 -24.53 -4.13 9.37
N ALA A 3 -24.76 -3.97 10.68
CA ALA A 3 -23.88 -3.22 11.57
C ALA A 3 -22.43 -3.72 11.61
N MET A 4 -22.21 -5.04 11.47
CA MET A 4 -20.86 -5.61 11.40
C MET A 4 -20.12 -5.21 10.12
N VAL A 5 -20.84 -5.02 9.02
CA VAL A 5 -20.27 -4.59 7.74
C VAL A 5 -19.86 -3.12 7.81
N ASP A 6 -20.68 -2.27 8.43
CA ASP A 6 -20.38 -0.85 8.61
C ASP A 6 -19.18 -0.61 9.54
N ILE A 7 -19.10 -1.39 10.63
CA ILE A 7 -17.97 -1.36 11.55
C ILE A 7 -16.69 -1.84 10.84
N ALA A 8 -16.75 -2.94 10.08
CA ALA A 8 -15.60 -3.43 9.33
C ALA A 8 -15.10 -2.40 8.28
N ARG A 9 -16.04 -1.70 7.62
CA ARG A 9 -15.71 -0.67 6.62
C ARG A 9 -15.08 0.58 7.28
N SER A 10 -15.57 0.96 8.45
CA SER A 10 -15.05 2.10 9.21
C SER A 10 -13.67 1.82 9.80
N VAL A 11 -13.46 0.61 10.35
CA VAL A 11 -12.15 0.15 10.82
C VAL A 11 -11.17 0.08 9.64
N ARG A 12 -11.58 -0.45 8.48
CA ARG A 12 -10.74 -0.46 7.28
C ARG A 12 -10.36 0.94 6.81
N TRP A 13 -11.31 1.88 6.78
CA TRP A 13 -11.03 3.28 6.45
C TRP A 13 -10.08 3.93 7.47
N TYR A 14 -10.30 3.70 8.76
CA TYR A 14 -9.49 4.26 9.84
C TYR A 14 -8.06 3.71 9.81
N VAL A 15 -7.89 2.38 9.67
CA VAL A 15 -6.59 1.72 9.51
C VAL A 15 -5.88 2.25 8.26
N HIS A 16 -6.58 2.36 7.14
CA HIS A 16 -6.02 2.90 5.90
C HIS A 16 -5.59 4.37 6.04
N SER A 17 -6.35 5.18 6.78
CA SER A 17 -6.07 6.59 7.02
C SER A 17 -4.95 6.82 8.03
N ILE A 18 -4.81 5.96 9.06
CA ILE A 18 -3.84 6.10 10.15
C ILE A 18 -2.51 5.41 9.82
N MET A 19 -2.52 4.21 9.22
CA MET A 19 -1.28 3.48 8.89
C MET A 19 -0.56 4.03 7.65
N GLY A 20 -1.19 4.89 6.85
CA GLY A 20 -0.62 5.29 5.56
C GLY A 20 -0.50 4.11 4.58
N ASP A 21 -1.36 3.10 4.75
CA ASP A 21 -1.40 1.88 3.92
C ASP A 21 -1.89 2.15 2.49
N ASN A 22 -2.28 3.40 2.20
CA ASN A 22 -2.54 3.89 0.85
C ASN A 22 -1.30 3.92 -0.06
N ALA A 23 -0.14 3.48 0.42
CA ALA A 23 1.05 3.29 -0.38
C ALA A 23 0.75 2.46 -1.65
N TYR A 24 -0.05 1.39 -1.53
CA TYR A 24 -0.44 0.58 -2.67
C TYR A 24 -1.35 1.34 -3.64
N GLU A 25 -2.44 1.96 -3.16
CA GLU A 25 -3.34 2.73 -4.04
C GLU A 25 -2.64 3.90 -4.74
N LYS A 26 -1.74 4.58 -4.02
CA LYS A 26 -0.90 5.66 -4.58
C LYS A 26 0.06 5.11 -5.64
N PHE A 27 0.67 3.95 -5.38
CA PHE A 27 1.51 3.26 -6.36
C PHE A 27 0.71 2.84 -7.60
N VAL A 28 -0.47 2.24 -7.45
CA VAL A 28 -1.34 1.88 -8.58
C VAL A 28 -1.75 3.10 -9.38
N ARG A 29 -2.15 4.19 -8.71
CA ARG A 29 -2.51 5.45 -9.38
C ARG A 29 -1.31 6.00 -10.16
N HIS A 30 -0.13 6.03 -9.55
CA HIS A 30 1.10 6.47 -10.20
C HIS A 30 1.44 5.58 -11.41
N GLN A 31 1.37 4.26 -11.24
CA GLN A 31 1.62 3.29 -12.29
C GLN A 31 0.65 3.48 -13.45
N ARG A 32 -0.65 3.64 -13.19
CA ARG A 32 -1.66 3.86 -14.24
C ARG A 32 -1.47 5.18 -14.99
N VAL A 33 -0.97 6.22 -14.31
CA VAL A 33 -0.73 7.53 -14.93
C VAL A 33 0.56 7.53 -15.77
N HIS A 34 1.63 6.91 -15.28
CA HIS A 34 2.95 6.96 -15.92
C HIS A 34 3.26 5.76 -16.81
N HIS A 35 2.61 4.63 -16.57
CA HIS A 35 2.87 3.34 -17.20
C HIS A 35 1.57 2.52 -17.38
N PRO A 36 0.65 2.99 -18.25
CA PRO A 36 -0.65 2.36 -18.43
C PRO A 36 -0.58 0.89 -18.92
N ASP A 37 0.45 0.52 -19.67
CA ASP A 37 0.64 -0.83 -20.21
C ASP A 37 1.43 -1.79 -19.29
N ALA A 38 1.93 -1.29 -18.15
CA ALA A 38 2.69 -2.13 -17.23
C ALA A 38 1.77 -2.90 -16.28
N PRO A 39 2.04 -4.20 -16.02
CA PRO A 39 1.27 -4.98 -15.07
C PRO A 39 1.44 -4.39 -13.66
N VAL A 40 0.32 -4.12 -13.00
CA VAL A 40 0.31 -3.67 -11.60
C VAL A 40 0.45 -4.92 -10.70
N PRO A 41 1.52 -5.04 -9.88
CA PRO A 41 1.66 -6.14 -8.92
C PRO A 41 0.50 -6.15 -7.92
N THR A 42 0.19 -7.32 -7.36
CA THR A 42 -0.82 -7.41 -6.28
C THR A 42 -0.33 -6.71 -5.01
N GLU A 43 -1.26 -6.32 -4.13
CA GLU A 43 -0.94 -5.65 -2.86
C GLU A 43 0.12 -6.41 -2.03
N ARG A 44 0.01 -7.73 -1.97
CA ARG A 44 0.98 -8.59 -1.27
C ARG A 44 2.37 -8.54 -1.90
N GLU A 45 2.45 -8.54 -3.23
CA GLU A 45 3.72 -8.46 -3.95
C GLU A 45 4.38 -7.09 -3.80
N PHE A 46 3.57 -6.02 -3.82
CA PHE A 46 4.03 -4.67 -3.52
C PHE A 46 4.66 -4.58 -2.13
N TRP A 47 3.98 -5.07 -1.10
CA TRP A 47 4.52 -5.06 0.26
C TRP A 47 5.76 -5.91 0.40
N ARG A 48 5.77 -7.13 -0.18
CA ARG A 48 6.96 -7.99 -0.20
C ARG A 48 8.16 -7.26 -0.81
N GLN A 49 7.99 -6.69 -2.01
CA GLN A 49 9.06 -5.98 -2.70
C GLN A 49 9.52 -4.73 -1.93
N LYS A 50 8.61 -4.02 -1.26
CA LYS A 50 8.92 -2.87 -0.41
C LYS A 50 9.70 -3.28 0.84
N HIS A 51 9.39 -4.42 1.45
CA HIS A 51 10.17 -4.98 2.55
C HIS A 51 11.56 -5.41 2.07
N GLU A 52 11.64 -6.13 0.95
CA GLU A 52 12.91 -6.52 0.33
C GLU A 52 13.78 -5.29 -0.02
N ASP A 53 13.19 -4.21 -0.55
CA ASP A 53 13.90 -2.96 -0.82
C ASP A 53 14.38 -2.29 0.48
N ALA A 54 13.58 -2.30 1.54
CA ALA A 54 13.96 -1.76 2.84
C ALA A 54 15.08 -2.57 3.52
N GLU A 55 15.09 -3.88 3.34
CA GLU A 55 16.14 -4.78 3.84
C GLU A 55 17.42 -4.69 3.01
N ARG A 56 17.30 -4.59 1.68
CA ARG A 56 18.43 -4.52 0.75
C ARG A 56 19.09 -3.14 0.73
N ASN A 57 18.27 -2.10 0.89
CA ASN A 57 18.71 -0.72 0.96
C ASN A 57 18.20 -0.12 2.26
N PRO A 58 18.75 -0.54 3.42
CA PRO A 58 18.47 0.13 4.66
C PRO A 58 18.95 1.56 4.46
N LYS A 59 18.02 2.49 4.24
CA LYS A 59 18.31 3.92 4.25
C LYS A 59 18.57 4.33 5.69
N THR A 60 19.58 3.74 6.31
CA THR A 60 20.32 4.36 7.40
C THR A 60 20.83 5.66 6.81
N ARG A 61 20.10 6.75 7.07
CA ARG A 61 20.70 8.07 6.97
C ARG A 61 21.82 8.05 7.99
N CYS A 62 23.04 7.78 7.55
CA CYS A 62 24.19 8.15 8.36
C CYS A 62 24.12 9.68 8.49
N CYS A 63 23.78 10.10 9.70
CA CYS A 63 24.43 11.24 10.31
C CYS A 63 25.94 11.18 10.09
#